data_AF-A0A2N8Z8Y4-F1
#
_entry.id   AF-A0A2N8Z8Y4-F1
#
_cell.length_a   1.000
_cell.length_b   1.000
_cell.length_c   1.000
_cell.angle_alpha   90.00
_cell.angle_beta   90.00
_cell.angle_gamma   90.00
#
_symmetry.space_group_name_H-M   'P 1'
#
loop_
_entity.id
_entity.type
_entity.pdbx_description
1 polymer ?
#
loop_
_entity_poly.entity_id
_entity_poly.type
_entity_poly.pdbx_seq_one_letter_code
_entity_poly.pdbx_strand_id
1 'polypeptide(L)'
;MNKKITVGWRETLNLPELRLDGIKAKIDTGARTSCLHAFKLETFTKEHSLWVRFWIHPQQHTDEVAVCEAPVVDQRIVRDSGGHEEKKIRDFNRAQHGGRKLANRSNTDQQRKHGVPYVIRAHRDARPHHRRSDRIIFATTRGKRIMKIGILSRNANLYSTRRLIEACEARGHEAKVVDVLRCYMNINSNKPEIHYQGEELSGVDAVIPRIGASVTFYGTAVIRQFETMGVYAVNESIAISRSRDKLRSMQILSRRGIGMPVTGFASRPDDVKDLLDMVGGAPVVIKLLEGTQGIGVVLAETRKAAESVIEAFMGLKANIMVQEFIKEAGGADIRCFVIGDKVIAAMKRQGAEGEFRSNLHRAEAHLW
;
A
#
# COMPACT_ATOMS: atom_id res chain seq x y z
N MET A 1 -25.72 9.69 19.89
CA MET A 1 -26.15 8.29 19.74
C MET A 1 -26.39 8.01 18.26
N ASN A 2 -25.81 6.96 17.67
CA ASN A 2 -26.12 6.59 16.28
C ASN A 2 -27.46 5.84 16.22
N LYS A 3 -28.37 6.33 15.38
CA LYS A 3 -29.67 5.71 15.15
C LYS A 3 -29.47 4.43 14.32
N LYS A 4 -29.78 3.26 14.89
CA LYS A 4 -29.74 1.99 14.12
C LYS A 4 -30.77 2.06 13.00
N ILE A 5 -30.38 1.66 11.80
CA ILE A 5 -31.28 1.57 10.65
C ILE A 5 -31.88 0.17 10.62
N THR A 6 -33.20 0.09 10.74
CA THR A 6 -33.94 -1.17 10.57
C THR A 6 -34.12 -1.43 9.07
N VAL A 7 -33.62 -2.57 8.62
CA VAL A 7 -33.88 -3.13 7.27
C VAL A 7 -34.55 -4.49 7.42
N GLY A 8 -35.52 -4.76 6.57
CA GLY A 8 -36.18 -6.05 6.45
C GLY A 8 -35.29 -7.10 5.79
N TRP A 9 -35.70 -8.36 5.88
CA TRP A 9 -35.00 -9.51 5.31
C TRP A 9 -35.06 -9.58 3.77
N ARG A 10 -36.03 -8.91 3.15
CA ARG A 10 -36.12 -8.70 1.70
C ARG A 10 -36.43 -7.24 1.46
N GLU A 11 -35.66 -6.60 0.58
CA GLU A 11 -35.76 -5.17 0.31
C GLU A 11 -35.53 -4.87 -1.18
N THR A 12 -36.03 -3.71 -1.62
CA THR A 12 -35.85 -3.20 -2.99
C THR A 12 -34.63 -2.29 -3.04
N LEU A 13 -33.72 -2.54 -3.98
CA LEU A 13 -32.46 -1.84 -4.10
C LEU A 13 -32.23 -1.26 -5.51
N ASN A 14 -31.63 -0.07 -5.57
CA ASN A 14 -31.19 0.56 -6.80
C ASN A 14 -29.66 0.47 -6.89
N LEU A 15 -29.15 0.05 -8.05
CA LEU A 15 -27.74 -0.07 -8.40
C LEU A 15 -27.47 0.92 -9.56
N PRO A 16 -27.49 2.24 -9.30
CA PRO A 16 -27.54 3.27 -10.36
C PRO A 16 -26.31 3.27 -11.27
N GLU A 17 -25.14 2.84 -10.76
CA GLU A 17 -23.92 2.73 -11.56
C GLU A 17 -23.97 1.55 -12.57
N LEU A 18 -24.87 0.59 -12.38
CA LEU A 18 -25.23 -0.46 -13.34
C LEU A 18 -26.45 -0.10 -14.19
N ARG A 19 -27.07 1.08 -13.96
CA ARG A 19 -28.37 1.50 -14.49
C ARG A 19 -29.52 0.52 -14.18
N LEU A 20 -29.51 0.01 -12.94
CA LEU A 20 -30.53 -0.90 -12.44
C LEU A 20 -31.30 -0.23 -11.31
N ASP A 21 -32.63 -0.19 -11.41
CA ASP A 21 -33.52 0.29 -10.36
C ASP A 21 -34.50 -0.83 -9.97
N GLY A 22 -34.97 -0.84 -8.72
CA GLY A 22 -36.03 -1.77 -8.30
C GLY A 22 -35.61 -3.23 -8.05
N ILE A 23 -34.31 -3.53 -7.97
CA ILE A 23 -33.80 -4.90 -7.77
C ILE A 23 -34.26 -5.47 -6.42
N LYS A 24 -35.00 -6.58 -6.44
CA LYS A 24 -35.34 -7.33 -5.21
C LYS A 24 -34.09 -8.02 -4.66
N ALA A 25 -33.72 -7.69 -3.43
CA ALA A 25 -32.58 -8.27 -2.74
C ALA A 25 -32.98 -8.94 -1.42
N LYS A 26 -32.26 -9.98 -1.04
CA LYS A 26 -32.31 -10.59 0.29
C LYS A 26 -31.22 -9.96 1.15
N ILE A 27 -31.59 -9.42 2.31
CA ILE A 27 -30.65 -8.83 3.26
C ILE A 27 -30.17 -9.92 4.21
N ASP A 28 -28.86 -10.13 4.24
CA ASP A 28 -28.18 -11.07 5.13
C ASP A 28 -27.18 -10.26 5.96
N THR A 29 -27.45 -10.16 7.26
CA THR A 29 -26.63 -9.39 8.21
C THR A 29 -25.31 -10.07 8.57
N GLY A 30 -25.12 -11.34 8.20
CA GLY A 30 -23.85 -12.06 8.31
C GLY A 30 -23.04 -12.09 7.01
N ALA A 31 -23.61 -11.67 5.88
CA ALA A 31 -22.94 -11.73 4.58
C ALA A 31 -21.87 -10.65 4.42
N ARG A 32 -20.62 -11.09 4.20
CA ARG A 32 -19.46 -10.21 4.02
C ARG A 32 -19.27 -9.67 2.59
N THR A 33 -20.08 -10.13 1.64
CA THR A 33 -20.03 -9.75 0.22
C THR A 33 -21.42 -9.80 -0.40
N SER A 34 -21.80 -8.78 -1.17
CA SER A 34 -23.04 -8.79 -1.97
C SER A 34 -22.85 -9.57 -3.27
N CYS A 35 -23.85 -10.36 -3.65
CA CYS A 35 -23.85 -11.12 -4.90
C CYS A 35 -25.01 -10.67 -5.79
N LEU A 36 -24.72 -10.46 -7.07
CA LEU A 36 -25.70 -10.24 -8.13
C LEU A 36 -25.73 -11.48 -9.01
N HIS A 37 -26.93 -12.03 -9.22
CA HIS A 37 -27.11 -13.18 -10.09
C HIS A 37 -27.26 -12.73 -11.54
N ALA A 38 -26.48 -13.35 -12.43
CA ALA A 38 -26.57 -13.18 -13.87
C ALA A 38 -26.84 -14.54 -14.52
N PHE A 39 -27.59 -14.55 -15.63
CA PHE A 39 -27.83 -15.78 -16.40
C PHE A 39 -26.83 -15.94 -17.56
N LYS A 40 -26.19 -14.85 -17.99
CA LYS A 40 -25.14 -14.86 -19.02
C LYS A 40 -24.00 -13.92 -18.61
N LEU A 41 -22.78 -14.27 -19.01
CA LEU A 41 -21.56 -13.51 -18.75
C LEU A 41 -20.56 -13.65 -19.91
N GLU A 42 -19.92 -12.54 -20.29
CA GLU A 42 -18.84 -12.44 -21.28
C GLU A 42 -17.73 -11.52 -20.76
N THR A 43 -16.47 -11.85 -21.02
CA THR A 43 -15.31 -11.00 -20.65
C THR A 43 -14.65 -10.41 -21.88
N PHE A 44 -14.28 -9.13 -21.82
CA PHE A 44 -13.65 -8.41 -22.93
C PHE A 44 -12.60 -7.42 -22.42
N THR A 45 -11.70 -6.97 -23.29
CA THR A 45 -10.69 -5.95 -22.95
C THR A 45 -11.15 -4.59 -23.45
N LYS A 46 -11.08 -3.56 -22.60
CA LYS A 46 -11.38 -2.17 -22.92
C LYS A 46 -10.40 -1.26 -22.19
N GLU A 47 -9.77 -0.33 -22.90
CA GLU A 47 -8.78 0.61 -22.35
C GLU A 47 -7.66 -0.11 -21.55
N HIS A 48 -7.08 -1.16 -22.16
CA HIS A 48 -6.08 -2.07 -21.56
C HIS A 48 -6.48 -2.74 -20.23
N SER A 49 -7.75 -2.63 -19.83
CA SER A 49 -8.31 -3.22 -18.62
C SER A 49 -9.25 -4.37 -18.98
N LEU A 50 -9.37 -5.35 -18.09
CA LEU A 50 -10.33 -6.44 -18.23
C LEU A 50 -11.72 -5.98 -17.78
N TRP A 51 -12.74 -6.24 -18.58
CA TRP A 51 -14.15 -5.90 -18.33
C TRP A 51 -15.03 -7.15 -18.44
N VAL A 52 -16.18 -7.08 -17.78
CA VAL A 52 -17.23 -8.09 -17.85
C VAL A 52 -18.53 -7.45 -18.33
N ARG A 53 -19.15 -8.08 -19.32
CA ARG A 53 -20.55 -7.85 -19.74
C ARG A 53 -21.39 -8.98 -19.18
N PHE A 54 -22.54 -8.66 -18.60
CA PHE A 54 -23.40 -9.65 -17.97
C PHE A 54 -24.87 -9.29 -18.12
N TRP A 55 -25.72 -10.30 -18.14
CA TRP A 55 -27.17 -10.18 -18.33
C TRP A 55 -27.90 -10.65 -17.08
N ILE A 56 -28.85 -9.84 -16.60
CA ILE A 56 -29.68 -10.15 -15.44
C ILE A 56 -31.16 -9.95 -15.76
N HIS A 57 -32.03 -10.59 -14.99
CA HIS A 57 -33.43 -10.21 -14.88
C HIS A 57 -33.58 -9.26 -13.68
N PRO A 58 -33.80 -7.94 -13.90
CA PRO A 58 -33.88 -6.99 -12.79
C PRO A 58 -35.14 -7.21 -11.94
N GLN A 59 -36.24 -7.58 -12.59
CA GLN A 59 -37.49 -7.96 -11.96
C GLN A 59 -37.70 -9.49 -12.03
N GLN A 60 -38.12 -10.09 -10.93
CA GLN A 60 -38.39 -11.54 -10.88
C GLN A 60 -39.71 -11.85 -11.61
N HIS A 61 -39.71 -12.95 -12.37
CA HIS A 61 -40.86 -13.43 -13.17
C HIS A 61 -41.27 -12.49 -14.33
N THR A 62 -40.29 -11.81 -14.94
CA THR A 62 -40.47 -11.08 -16.21
C THR A 62 -39.38 -11.50 -17.21
N ASP A 63 -39.67 -11.38 -18.50
CA ASP A 63 -38.70 -11.55 -19.59
C ASP A 63 -37.81 -10.30 -19.79
N GLU A 64 -37.86 -9.35 -18.85
CA GLU A 64 -37.04 -8.15 -18.89
C GLU A 64 -35.57 -8.54 -18.66
N VAL A 65 -34.68 -8.06 -19.53
CA VAL A 65 -33.26 -8.35 -19.49
C VAL A 65 -32.47 -7.04 -19.48
N ALA A 66 -31.72 -6.82 -18.41
CA ALA A 66 -30.77 -5.73 -18.33
C ALA A 66 -29.36 -6.22 -18.69
N VAL A 67 -28.68 -5.49 -19.59
CA VAL A 67 -27.29 -5.75 -19.98
C VAL A 67 -26.39 -4.74 -19.30
N CYS A 68 -25.46 -5.22 -18.49
CA CYS A 68 -24.57 -4.40 -17.70
C CYS A 68 -23.10 -4.65 -18.06
N GLU A 69 -22.26 -3.61 -17.94
CA GLU A 69 -20.82 -3.70 -18.13
C GLU A 69 -20.08 -3.08 -16.94
N ALA A 70 -19.01 -3.73 -16.48
CA ALA A 70 -18.16 -3.21 -15.41
C ALA A 70 -16.70 -3.74 -15.53
N PRO A 71 -15.69 -2.98 -15.10
CA PRO A 71 -14.32 -3.46 -15.02
C PRO A 71 -14.17 -4.58 -13.98
N VAL A 72 -13.37 -5.58 -14.34
CA VAL A 72 -13.02 -6.74 -13.51
C VAL A 72 -11.85 -6.39 -12.61
N VAL A 73 -11.99 -6.64 -11.31
CA VAL A 73 -10.93 -6.45 -10.32
C VAL A 73 -10.28 -7.77 -9.91
N ASP A 74 -11.02 -8.86 -9.94
CA ASP A 74 -10.54 -10.20 -9.59
C ASP A 74 -11.37 -11.29 -10.30
N GLN A 75 -10.76 -12.45 -10.54
CA GLN A 75 -11.41 -13.64 -11.11
C GLN A 75 -11.00 -14.88 -10.32
N ARG A 76 -11.98 -15.65 -9.85
CA ARG A 76 -11.72 -16.88 -9.08
C ARG A 76 -12.48 -18.07 -9.62
N ILE A 77 -11.83 -19.23 -9.59
CA ILE A 77 -12.44 -20.53 -9.80
C ILE A 77 -12.99 -21.02 -8.45
N VAL A 78 -14.26 -21.38 -8.43
CA VAL A 78 -15.07 -21.70 -7.24
C VAL A 78 -16.16 -22.70 -7.68
N ARG A 79 -16.85 -23.43 -6.76
CA ARG A 79 -17.75 -24.55 -7.14
C ARG A 79 -18.86 -24.85 -6.08
N ASP A 80 -18.98 -26.05 -5.49
CA ASP A 80 -19.92 -26.42 -4.40
C ASP A 80 -19.36 -27.52 -3.46
N SER A 81 -19.99 -27.77 -2.30
CA SER A 81 -19.53 -28.67 -1.21
C SER A 81 -19.65 -30.19 -1.45
N GLY A 82 -19.97 -30.65 -2.65
CA GLY A 82 -20.12 -32.08 -2.99
C GLY A 82 -18.84 -32.79 -3.50
N GLY A 83 -17.65 -32.23 -3.27
CA GLY A 83 -16.40 -32.68 -3.91
C GLY A 83 -16.06 -31.91 -5.19
N HIS A 84 -16.93 -30.98 -5.55
CA HIS A 84 -16.55 -29.74 -6.19
C HIS A 84 -15.83 -28.83 -5.13
N GLU A 85 -15.38 -27.60 -5.47
CA GLU A 85 -14.69 -26.70 -4.51
C GLU A 85 -15.69 -25.84 -3.70
N GLU A 86 -15.78 -24.52 -3.98
CA GLU A 86 -16.36 -23.52 -3.08
C GLU A 86 -15.68 -23.40 -1.72
N LYS A 87 -15.04 -22.24 -1.51
CA LYS A 87 -15.44 -21.39 -0.39
C LYS A 87 -15.20 -19.91 -0.69
N LYS A 88 -16.13 -19.09 -0.19
CA LYS A 88 -16.07 -17.62 -0.13
C LYS A 88 -14.99 -17.22 0.91
N ILE A 89 -14.41 -16.01 0.96
CA ILE A 89 -14.99 -14.74 1.46
C ILE A 89 -13.93 -13.60 1.36
N ARG A 90 -14.30 -12.35 0.98
CA ARG A 90 -14.02 -11.05 1.70
C ARG A 90 -14.33 -9.78 0.86
N ASP A 91 -15.22 -8.91 1.39
CA ASP A 91 -15.38 -7.43 1.29
C ASP A 91 -15.61 -6.76 -0.12
N PHE A 92 -16.45 -5.73 -0.34
CA PHE A 92 -17.18 -4.76 0.53
C PHE A 92 -18.37 -3.98 -0.17
N ASN A 93 -19.35 -3.47 0.62
CA ASN A 93 -20.14 -2.20 0.54
C ASN A 93 -21.02 -1.72 -0.68
N ARG A 94 -22.27 -1.29 -0.38
CA ARG A 94 -23.25 -0.45 -1.13
C ARG A 94 -24.14 -1.06 -2.24
N ALA A 95 -25.44 -1.06 -1.92
CA ALA A 95 -26.55 -0.85 -2.83
C ALA A 95 -27.43 0.27 -2.23
N GLN A 96 -28.21 1.02 -3.03
CA GLN A 96 -29.13 2.04 -2.50
C GLN A 96 -30.50 1.43 -2.24
N HIS A 97 -31.26 1.92 -1.27
CA HIS A 97 -32.57 1.35 -0.90
C HIS A 97 -33.73 2.17 -1.49
N GLY A 98 -34.62 1.51 -2.21
CA GLY A 98 -35.74 2.13 -2.92
C GLY A 98 -37.06 2.06 -2.14
N GLY A 99 -37.50 3.19 -1.59
CA GLY A 99 -38.93 3.49 -1.46
C GLY A 99 -39.64 3.24 -0.11
N ARG A 100 -39.42 4.14 0.87
CA ARG A 100 -40.51 4.57 1.79
C ARG A 100 -40.45 6.08 2.03
N LYS A 101 -41.48 6.81 1.58
CA LYS A 101 -41.75 8.18 2.06
C LYS A 101 -42.29 8.08 3.48
N LEU A 102 -41.45 8.32 4.48
CA LEU A 102 -41.89 8.64 5.84
C LEU A 102 -41.61 10.12 6.11
N ALA A 103 -42.67 10.88 6.30
CA ALA A 103 -42.60 12.29 6.63
C ALA A 103 -42.17 12.47 8.09
N ASN A 104 -40.89 12.83 8.33
CA ASN A 104 -40.54 14.02 9.11
C ASN A 104 -39.03 14.25 9.21
N ARG A 105 -38.66 15.50 8.92
CA ARG A 105 -37.49 16.32 9.32
C ARG A 105 -36.14 15.67 9.71
N SER A 106 -35.10 16.30 9.12
CA SER A 106 -33.67 16.42 9.49
C SER A 106 -32.67 15.26 9.26
N ASN A 107 -31.46 15.68 8.83
CA ASN A 107 -30.20 14.94 8.62
C ASN A 107 -30.09 13.91 7.48
N THR A 108 -30.13 14.41 6.25
CA THR A 108 -29.70 13.72 5.02
C THR A 108 -28.17 13.79 4.77
N ASP A 109 -27.32 13.35 5.71
CA ASP A 109 -25.85 13.48 5.50
C ASP A 109 -24.92 12.36 6.03
N GLN A 110 -25.45 11.18 6.42
CA GLN A 110 -24.61 10.07 6.93
C GLN A 110 -24.58 8.77 6.09
N GLN A 111 -25.09 8.77 4.84
CA GLN A 111 -25.03 7.58 3.98
C GLN A 111 -24.44 7.82 2.57
N ARG A 112 -23.64 8.87 2.35
CA ARG A 112 -23.08 9.18 1.02
C ARG A 112 -21.67 8.62 0.68
N LYS A 113 -20.90 7.97 1.57
CA LYS A 113 -19.43 7.79 1.37
C LYS A 113 -18.75 6.41 1.06
N HIS A 114 -19.41 5.23 1.00
CA HIS A 114 -18.68 3.93 0.85
C HIS A 114 -19.29 2.96 -0.18
N GLY A 115 -18.63 2.67 -1.32
CA GLY A 115 -19.17 1.94 -2.51
C GLY A 115 -18.49 0.59 -2.91
N VAL A 116 -18.92 0.03 -4.06
CA VAL A 116 -18.96 -1.43 -4.38
C VAL A 116 -17.77 -2.02 -5.14
N PRO A 117 -17.51 -3.32 -4.94
CA PRO A 117 -17.69 -4.36 -5.98
C PRO A 117 -18.86 -5.33 -5.77
N TYR A 118 -19.67 -5.58 -6.81
CA TYR A 118 -20.63 -6.70 -6.82
C TYR A 118 -19.91 -8.00 -7.22
N VAL A 119 -20.25 -9.11 -6.56
CA VAL A 119 -19.86 -10.45 -7.02
C VAL A 119 -20.87 -10.92 -8.06
N ILE A 120 -20.47 -11.06 -9.32
CA ILE A 120 -21.33 -11.59 -10.37
C ILE A 120 -21.15 -13.11 -10.40
N ARG A 121 -22.24 -13.84 -10.16
CA ARG A 121 -22.32 -15.29 -10.37
C ARG A 121 -23.20 -15.58 -11.57
N ALA A 122 -22.65 -16.32 -12.53
CA ALA A 122 -23.41 -16.96 -13.58
C ALA A 122 -23.61 -18.45 -13.24
N HIS A 123 -24.85 -18.93 -13.31
CA HIS A 123 -25.10 -20.36 -13.51
C HIS A 123 -25.24 -20.59 -15.01
N ARG A 124 -24.66 -21.67 -15.53
CA ARG A 124 -24.93 -22.11 -16.91
C ARG A 124 -26.25 -22.85 -16.96
N ASP A 125 -27.11 -22.45 -17.89
CA ASP A 125 -28.12 -23.36 -18.43
C ASP A 125 -27.44 -24.63 -18.96
N ALA A 126 -28.02 -25.77 -18.62
CA ALA A 126 -27.44 -27.06 -18.92
C ALA A 126 -27.47 -27.35 -20.43
N ARG A 127 -26.30 -27.23 -21.08
CA ARG A 127 -26.00 -27.98 -22.31
C ARG A 127 -24.75 -28.83 -22.10
N PRO A 128 -24.77 -30.14 -22.41
CA PRO A 128 -23.66 -31.03 -22.16
C PRO A 128 -22.47 -30.74 -23.10
N HIS A 129 -21.32 -31.35 -22.79
CA HIS A 129 -20.05 -31.27 -23.53
C HIS A 129 -19.16 -30.04 -23.32
N HIS A 130 -18.87 -29.69 -22.06
CA HIS A 130 -17.47 -29.48 -21.62
C HIS A 130 -17.34 -29.49 -20.08
N ARG A 131 -16.45 -30.35 -19.54
CA ARG A 131 -16.04 -30.29 -18.13
C ARG A 131 -15.16 -29.06 -17.92
N ARG A 132 -15.65 -28.01 -17.23
CA ARG A 132 -14.83 -26.97 -16.56
C ARG A 132 -15.69 -26.11 -15.61
N SER A 133 -15.04 -25.67 -14.53
CA SER A 133 -15.59 -25.00 -13.35
C SER A 133 -16.30 -23.66 -13.59
N ASP A 134 -17.26 -23.34 -12.72
CA ASP A 134 -17.87 -22.00 -12.63
C ASP A 134 -16.81 -20.92 -12.34
N ARG A 135 -16.90 -19.81 -13.08
CA ARG A 135 -16.04 -18.63 -12.91
C ARG A 135 -16.81 -17.57 -12.13
N ILE A 136 -16.27 -17.15 -10.99
CA ILE A 136 -16.74 -15.98 -10.25
C ILE A 136 -15.93 -14.77 -10.68
N ILE A 137 -16.61 -13.68 -11.03
CA ILE A 137 -16.00 -12.42 -11.41
C ILE A 137 -16.40 -11.34 -10.40
N PHE A 138 -15.39 -10.63 -9.90
CA PHE A 138 -15.56 -9.46 -9.04
C PHE A 138 -15.52 -8.22 -9.91
N ALA A 139 -16.63 -7.49 -9.97
CA ALA A 139 -16.77 -6.32 -10.82
C ALA A 139 -17.05 -5.08 -9.98
N THR A 140 -16.26 -4.02 -10.19
CA THR A 140 -16.57 -2.69 -9.61
C THR A 140 -17.26 -1.86 -10.67
N THR A 141 -18.46 -1.39 -10.39
CA THR A 141 -18.83 -0.10 -10.96
C THR A 141 -18.04 0.98 -10.24
N ARG A 142 -17.43 1.89 -11.00
CA ARG A 142 -16.85 3.11 -10.44
C ARG A 142 -17.06 4.27 -11.41
N GLY A 143 -17.94 5.19 -11.02
CA GLY A 143 -17.63 6.60 -11.24
C GLY A 143 -16.30 6.91 -10.55
N LYS A 144 -15.44 7.71 -11.21
CA LYS A 144 -14.08 7.99 -10.73
C LYS A 144 -14.13 8.79 -9.41
N ARG A 145 -14.02 8.10 -8.26
CA ARG A 145 -14.07 8.75 -6.94
C ARG A 145 -12.86 9.68 -6.77
N ILE A 146 -13.12 10.98 -6.70
CA ILE A 146 -12.14 11.98 -6.28
C ILE A 146 -11.74 11.66 -4.83
N MET A 147 -10.44 11.60 -4.55
CA MET A 147 -9.90 11.31 -3.22
C MET A 147 -9.10 12.51 -2.71
N LYS A 148 -9.08 12.73 -1.40
CA LYS A 148 -8.24 13.74 -0.75
C LYS A 148 -6.95 13.10 -0.23
N ILE A 149 -5.82 13.46 -0.81
CA ILE A 149 -4.51 12.84 -0.55
C ILE A 149 -3.56 13.83 0.12
N GLY A 150 -3.10 13.51 1.33
CA GLY A 150 -2.11 14.29 2.08
C GLY A 150 -0.68 13.87 1.74
N ILE A 151 0.10 14.72 1.06
CA ILE A 151 1.52 14.46 0.78
C ILE A 151 2.35 15.04 1.93
N LEU A 152 2.81 14.19 2.84
CA LEU A 152 3.46 14.64 4.07
C LEU A 152 4.94 14.98 3.78
N SER A 153 5.22 16.24 3.48
CA SER A 153 6.53 16.72 3.02
C SER A 153 6.81 18.13 3.54
N ARG A 154 8.06 18.39 3.96
CA ARG A 154 8.49 19.74 4.41
C ARG A 154 8.68 20.74 3.27
N ASN A 155 8.68 20.28 2.01
CA ASN A 155 8.91 21.15 0.85
C ASN A 155 8.16 20.64 -0.40
N ALA A 156 7.26 21.48 -0.90
CA ALA A 156 6.46 21.23 -2.10
C ALA A 156 7.29 21.28 -3.40
N ASN A 157 8.35 22.10 -3.43
CA ASN A 157 9.15 22.36 -4.63
C ASN A 157 10.15 21.23 -4.95
N LEU A 158 10.33 20.25 -4.05
CA LEU A 158 11.14 19.06 -4.33
C LEU A 158 10.54 18.27 -5.50
N TYR A 159 11.37 17.87 -6.46
CA TYR A 159 10.97 17.12 -7.66
C TYR A 159 9.99 15.98 -7.35
N SER A 160 10.29 15.13 -6.36
CA SER A 160 9.40 14.00 -6.01
C SER A 160 8.06 14.42 -5.40
N THR A 161 8.01 15.55 -4.68
CA THR A 161 6.76 16.06 -4.11
C THR A 161 5.89 16.62 -5.22
N ARG A 162 6.45 17.48 -6.07
CA ARG A 162 5.79 18.06 -7.24
C ARG A 162 5.26 16.99 -8.20
N ARG A 163 6.07 15.96 -8.50
CA ARG A 163 5.66 14.83 -9.35
C ARG A 163 4.51 14.00 -8.77
N LEU A 164 4.39 13.90 -7.45
CA LEU A 164 3.25 13.26 -6.79
C LEU A 164 1.97 14.10 -6.90
N ILE A 165 2.06 15.43 -6.74
CA ILE A 165 0.92 16.35 -6.90
C ILE A 165 0.36 16.21 -8.33
N GLU A 166 1.20 16.44 -9.33
CA GLU A 166 0.81 16.36 -10.75
C GLU A 166 0.24 14.96 -11.12
N ALA A 167 0.75 13.89 -10.51
CA ALA A 167 0.25 12.53 -10.74
C ALA A 167 -1.10 12.23 -10.05
N CYS A 168 -1.45 12.94 -8.97
CA CYS A 168 -2.77 12.91 -8.34
C CYS A 168 -3.77 13.74 -9.15
N GLU A 169 -3.40 14.95 -9.55
CA GLU A 169 -4.22 15.87 -10.34
C GLU A 169 -4.60 15.26 -11.69
N ALA A 170 -3.63 14.70 -12.43
CA ALA A 170 -3.86 13.98 -13.69
C ALA A 170 -4.78 12.75 -13.53
N ARG A 171 -4.93 12.23 -12.30
CA ARG A 171 -5.87 11.15 -11.98
C ARG A 171 -7.23 11.65 -11.48
N GLY A 172 -7.42 12.95 -11.29
CA GLY A 172 -8.65 13.54 -10.74
C GLY A 172 -8.75 13.32 -9.24
N HIS A 173 -7.65 13.54 -8.51
CA HIS A 173 -7.59 13.48 -7.05
C HIS A 173 -7.05 14.81 -6.51
N GLU A 174 -7.55 15.21 -5.34
CA GLU A 174 -7.06 16.39 -4.63
C GLU A 174 -5.76 16.04 -3.88
N ALA A 175 -4.72 16.88 -4.01
CA ALA A 175 -3.46 16.71 -3.29
C ALA A 175 -3.18 17.93 -2.40
N LYS A 176 -3.02 17.73 -1.07
CA LYS A 176 -2.60 18.77 -0.12
C LYS A 176 -1.21 18.41 0.41
N VAL A 177 -0.22 19.30 0.22
CA VAL A 177 1.10 19.14 0.86
C VAL A 177 1.00 19.57 2.32
N VAL A 178 1.53 18.74 3.23
CA VAL A 178 1.45 18.96 4.67
C VAL A 178 2.85 18.83 5.28
N ASP A 179 3.39 19.90 5.86
CA ASP A 179 4.62 19.84 6.64
C ASP A 179 4.34 19.21 8.01
N VAL A 180 4.82 17.99 8.23
CA VAL A 180 4.62 17.26 9.48
C VAL A 180 5.11 18.00 10.72
N LEU A 181 6.08 18.91 10.61
CA LEU A 181 6.57 19.68 11.75
C LEU A 181 5.60 20.80 12.19
N ARG A 182 4.63 21.14 11.35
CA ARG A 182 3.57 22.13 11.65
C ARG A 182 2.25 21.47 12.01
N CYS A 183 2.20 20.14 12.01
CA CYS A 183 1.08 19.37 12.53
C CYS A 183 1.13 19.36 14.06
N TYR A 184 -0.03 19.47 14.70
CA TYR A 184 -0.22 19.19 16.13
C TYR A 184 -1.50 18.35 16.27
N MET A 185 -1.63 17.57 17.35
CA MET A 185 -2.62 16.49 17.41
C MET A 185 -3.26 16.37 18.79
N ASN A 186 -4.53 15.98 18.80
CA ASN A 186 -5.22 15.55 20.01
C ASN A 186 -5.24 14.01 20.04
N ILE A 187 -4.66 13.42 21.07
CA ILE A 187 -4.48 11.96 21.21
C ILE A 187 -5.64 11.32 22.00
N ASN A 188 -6.68 12.10 22.33
CA ASN A 188 -7.86 11.61 23.06
C ASN A 188 -8.58 10.49 22.32
N SER A 189 -8.82 9.37 23.02
CA SER A 189 -9.36 8.11 22.47
C SER A 189 -10.74 8.21 21.80
N ASN A 190 -11.54 9.24 22.12
CA ASN A 190 -12.87 9.42 21.55
C ASN A 190 -12.92 10.33 20.30
N LYS A 191 -11.89 11.14 20.06
CA LYS A 191 -11.79 12.03 18.87
C LYS A 191 -10.31 12.31 18.55
N PRO A 192 -9.58 11.32 17.98
CA PRO A 192 -8.21 11.55 17.53
C PRO A 192 -8.22 12.53 16.34
N GLU A 193 -7.43 13.59 16.44
CA GLU A 193 -7.38 14.67 15.45
C GLU A 193 -5.95 15.03 15.10
N ILE A 194 -5.77 15.59 13.89
CA ILE A 194 -4.57 16.31 13.48
C ILE A 194 -5.01 17.68 12.99
N HIS A 195 -4.34 18.72 13.47
CA HIS A 195 -4.49 20.10 13.05
C HIS A 195 -3.24 20.57 12.31
N TYR A 196 -3.42 21.48 11.37
CA TYR A 196 -2.34 22.08 10.59
C TYR A 196 -2.73 23.52 10.24
N GLN A 197 -1.89 24.49 10.61
CA GLN A 197 -2.12 25.93 10.39
C GLN A 197 -3.47 26.45 10.93
N GLY A 198 -3.96 25.91 12.05
CA GLY A 198 -5.23 26.32 12.67
C GLY A 198 -6.46 25.49 12.26
N GLU A 199 -6.34 24.60 11.25
CA GLU A 199 -7.45 23.81 10.73
C GLU A 199 -7.32 22.30 11.05
N GLU A 200 -8.43 21.64 11.37
CA GLU A 200 -8.51 20.17 11.47
C GLU A 200 -8.32 19.54 10.07
N LEU A 201 -7.35 18.63 9.91
CA LEU A 201 -7.12 17.85 8.69
C LEU A 201 -8.15 16.70 8.55
N SER A 202 -9.42 17.08 8.47
CA SER A 202 -10.55 16.16 8.36
C SER A 202 -10.74 15.65 6.92
N GLY A 203 -11.31 14.44 6.79
CA GLY A 203 -11.74 13.89 5.50
C GLY A 203 -10.63 13.50 4.51
N VAL A 204 -9.38 13.36 4.98
CA VAL A 204 -8.27 12.80 4.19
C VAL A 204 -8.50 11.31 3.95
N ASP A 205 -8.48 10.86 2.69
CA ASP A 205 -8.64 9.45 2.33
C ASP A 205 -7.33 8.66 2.49
N ALA A 206 -6.20 9.28 2.13
CA ALA A 206 -4.88 8.65 2.17
C ALA A 206 -3.77 9.67 2.42
N VAL A 207 -2.63 9.21 2.93
CA VAL A 207 -1.39 9.98 3.06
C VAL A 207 -0.21 9.29 2.39
N ILE A 208 0.66 10.08 1.75
CA ILE A 208 1.91 9.64 1.12
C ILE A 208 3.07 10.30 1.87
N PRO A 209 3.71 9.62 2.84
CA PRO A 209 4.73 10.26 3.66
C PRO A 209 6.09 10.35 2.96
N ARG A 210 6.65 11.57 2.95
CA ARG A 210 7.97 11.92 2.41
C ARG A 210 8.89 12.41 3.54
N ILE A 211 8.94 11.64 4.63
CA ILE A 211 9.58 12.01 5.89
C ILE A 211 11.11 12.02 5.76
N GLY A 212 11.72 13.18 5.97
CA GLY A 212 13.18 13.34 6.03
C GLY A 212 13.79 12.60 7.23
N ALA A 213 15.00 12.07 7.06
CA ALA A 213 15.64 11.24 8.09
C ALA A 213 15.81 11.96 9.45
N SER A 214 16.16 13.25 9.44
CA SER A 214 16.31 14.09 10.64
C SER A 214 15.03 14.38 11.41
N VAL A 215 13.86 14.05 10.86
CA VAL A 215 12.54 14.29 11.49
C VAL A 215 11.73 13.00 11.63
N THR A 216 12.40 11.83 11.56
CA THR A 216 11.74 10.50 11.54
C THR A 216 10.84 10.30 12.76
N PHE A 217 11.27 10.66 13.96
CA PHE A 217 10.48 10.49 15.20
C PHE A 217 9.13 11.22 15.13
N TYR A 218 9.14 12.54 14.93
CA TYR A 218 7.90 13.33 14.87
C TYR A 218 7.07 13.00 13.62
N GLY A 219 7.71 12.82 12.47
CA GLY A 219 7.04 12.46 11.23
C GLY A 219 6.28 11.12 11.34
N THR A 220 6.87 10.10 11.98
CA THR A 220 6.20 8.81 12.20
C THR A 220 5.14 8.87 13.30
N ALA A 221 5.26 9.77 14.28
CA ALA A 221 4.16 10.07 15.20
C ALA A 221 2.94 10.67 14.48
N VAL A 222 3.14 11.62 13.56
CA VAL A 222 2.06 12.20 12.73
C VAL A 222 1.43 11.16 11.80
N ILE A 223 2.23 10.30 11.15
CA ILE A 223 1.70 9.20 10.33
C ILE A 223 0.86 8.24 11.18
N ARG A 224 1.33 7.86 12.38
CA ARG A 224 0.62 6.96 13.29
C ARG A 224 -0.70 7.56 13.79
N GLN A 225 -0.78 8.88 13.93
CA GLN A 225 -2.03 9.56 14.23
C GLN A 225 -3.01 9.47 13.03
N PHE A 226 -2.54 9.65 11.78
CA PHE A 226 -3.37 9.40 10.59
C PHE A 226 -3.86 7.95 10.52
N GLU A 227 -3.01 6.96 10.81
CA GLU A 227 -3.37 5.54 10.91
C GLU A 227 -4.46 5.31 11.98
N THR A 228 -4.33 5.96 13.14
CA THR A 228 -5.31 5.91 14.25
C THR A 228 -6.65 6.55 13.86
N MET A 229 -6.64 7.56 13.00
CA MET A 229 -7.82 8.17 12.39
C MET A 229 -8.43 7.33 11.24
N GLY A 230 -7.85 6.16 10.93
CA GLY A 230 -8.30 5.27 9.86
C GLY A 230 -7.91 5.72 8.43
N VAL A 231 -6.97 6.66 8.31
CA VAL A 231 -6.46 7.16 7.03
C VAL A 231 -5.40 6.22 6.47
N TYR A 232 -5.48 5.89 5.18
CA TYR A 232 -4.57 4.95 4.55
C TYR A 232 -3.16 5.54 4.31
N ALA A 233 -2.11 4.97 4.91
CA ALA A 233 -0.75 5.48 4.82
C ALA A 233 0.15 4.65 3.89
N VAL A 234 0.81 5.30 2.92
CA VAL A 234 1.75 4.65 1.99
C VAL A 234 3.10 5.36 2.01
N ASN A 235 4.09 4.96 2.82
CA ASN A 235 4.14 3.77 3.68
C ASN A 235 3.70 4.03 5.13
N GLU A 236 3.34 2.96 5.83
CA GLU A 236 3.01 2.96 7.26
C GLU A 236 4.17 3.48 8.14
N SER A 237 3.82 4.07 9.28
CA SER A 237 4.71 4.60 10.31
C SER A 237 5.74 3.55 10.76
N ILE A 238 5.28 2.32 11.00
CA ILE A 238 6.10 1.20 11.47
C ILE A 238 7.06 0.68 10.39
N ALA A 239 6.65 0.72 9.12
CA ALA A 239 7.50 0.34 7.99
C ALA A 239 8.61 1.38 7.78
N ILE A 240 8.27 2.68 7.87
CA ILE A 240 9.24 3.77 7.78
C ILE A 240 10.27 3.67 8.91
N SER A 241 9.83 3.56 10.17
CA SER A 241 10.74 3.41 11.32
C SER A 241 11.66 2.20 11.20
N ARG A 242 11.13 1.04 10.78
CA ARG A 242 11.95 -0.17 10.57
C ARG A 242 12.97 0.02 9.44
N SER A 243 12.59 0.63 8.33
CA SER A 243 13.49 0.90 7.19
C SER A 243 14.60 1.91 7.48
N ARG A 244 14.43 2.76 8.50
CA ARG A 244 15.42 3.74 8.96
C ARG A 244 16.50 3.10 9.83
N ASP A 245 16.12 2.10 10.62
CA ASP A 245 17.03 1.28 11.40
C ASP A 245 17.66 0.20 10.50
N LYS A 246 18.95 0.36 10.21
CA LYS A 246 19.71 -0.57 9.35
C LYS A 246 19.85 -1.94 10.01
N LEU A 247 20.10 -2.01 11.32
CA LEU A 247 20.21 -3.26 12.07
C LEU A 247 18.88 -4.01 12.04
N ARG A 248 17.78 -3.32 12.37
CA ARG A 248 16.46 -3.94 12.39
C ARG A 248 16.00 -4.39 11.00
N SER A 249 16.29 -3.62 9.96
CA SER A 249 16.03 -4.01 8.57
C SER A 249 16.78 -5.29 8.20
N MET A 250 18.09 -5.36 8.47
CA MET A 250 18.91 -6.54 8.15
C MET A 250 18.45 -7.78 8.92
N GLN A 251 18.13 -7.66 10.22
CA GLN A 251 17.56 -8.76 11.00
C GLN A 251 16.23 -9.30 10.42
N ILE A 252 15.36 -8.41 9.92
CA ILE A 252 14.08 -8.80 9.30
C ILE A 252 14.31 -9.55 7.98
N LEU A 253 15.25 -9.07 7.16
CA LEU A 253 15.61 -9.70 5.88
C LEU A 253 16.30 -11.05 6.09
N SER A 254 17.25 -11.12 7.04
CA SER A 254 18.00 -12.35 7.40
C SER A 254 17.06 -13.44 7.92
N ARG A 255 16.12 -13.09 8.83
CA ARG A 255 15.07 -14.01 9.32
C ARG A 255 14.17 -14.55 8.18
N ARG A 256 14.13 -13.90 7.02
CA ARG A 256 13.38 -14.34 5.84
C ARG A 256 14.24 -15.09 4.80
N GLY A 257 15.52 -15.35 5.09
CA GLY A 257 16.42 -16.03 4.17
C GLY A 257 16.80 -15.20 2.93
N ILE A 258 16.66 -13.88 3.00
CA ILE A 258 17.03 -12.99 1.89
C ILE A 258 18.55 -12.81 1.89
N GLY A 259 19.18 -13.15 0.77
CA GLY A 259 20.63 -13.03 0.58
C GLY A 259 21.12 -11.60 0.83
N MET A 260 22.22 -11.49 1.58
CA MET A 260 22.83 -10.23 2.00
C MET A 260 24.31 -10.46 2.30
N PRO A 261 25.16 -9.42 2.28
CA PRO A 261 26.55 -9.54 2.69
C PRO A 261 26.66 -10.06 4.13
N VAL A 262 27.69 -10.87 4.41
CA VAL A 262 28.08 -11.24 5.78
C VAL A 262 28.28 -9.95 6.59
N THR A 263 27.58 -9.85 7.71
CA THR A 263 27.41 -8.59 8.45
C THR A 263 27.57 -8.80 9.95
N GLY A 264 28.60 -8.18 10.53
CA GLY A 264 28.77 -8.00 11.97
C GLY A 264 28.17 -6.68 12.43
N PHE A 265 27.66 -6.63 13.65
CA PHE A 265 27.18 -5.42 14.31
C PHE A 265 27.79 -5.31 15.70
N ALA A 266 28.23 -4.11 16.05
CA ALA A 266 28.84 -3.88 17.35
C ALA A 266 28.56 -2.47 17.86
N SER A 267 28.62 -2.31 19.18
CA SER A 267 28.51 -1.01 19.85
C SER A 267 29.81 -0.70 20.60
N ARG A 268 30.22 -1.64 21.45
CA ARG A 268 31.49 -1.65 22.18
C ARG A 268 31.97 -3.11 22.30
N PRO A 269 32.48 -3.72 21.21
CA PRO A 269 33.03 -5.06 21.29
C PRO A 269 34.35 -5.00 22.05
N ASP A 270 34.48 -5.82 23.10
CA ASP A 270 35.75 -5.95 23.84
C ASP A 270 36.83 -6.66 23.00
N ASP A 271 36.43 -7.39 21.95
CA ASP A 271 37.30 -7.99 20.94
C ASP A 271 36.90 -7.57 19.52
N VAL A 272 37.74 -6.71 18.91
CA VAL A 272 37.60 -6.28 17.50
C VAL A 272 38.05 -7.37 16.52
N LYS A 273 38.95 -8.26 16.93
CA LYS A 273 39.49 -9.31 16.08
C LYS A 273 38.43 -10.37 15.82
N ASP A 274 37.77 -10.84 16.87
CA ASP A 274 36.61 -11.75 16.76
C ASP A 274 35.51 -11.16 15.86
N LEU A 275 35.20 -9.86 16.00
CA LEU A 275 34.26 -9.17 15.09
C LEU A 275 34.68 -9.19 13.61
N LEU A 276 35.98 -9.09 13.32
CA LEU A 276 36.49 -9.17 11.96
C LEU A 276 36.51 -10.62 11.43
N ASP A 277 36.78 -11.59 12.29
CA ASP A 277 36.75 -13.01 11.93
C ASP A 277 35.30 -13.50 11.67
N MET A 278 34.31 -13.00 12.44
CA MET A 278 32.88 -13.21 12.20
C MET A 278 32.39 -12.73 10.82
N VAL A 279 33.10 -11.80 10.16
CA VAL A 279 32.78 -11.31 8.80
C VAL A 279 33.72 -11.81 7.71
N GLY A 280 34.60 -12.76 8.01
CA GLY A 280 35.54 -13.36 7.04
C GLY A 280 36.84 -12.58 6.83
N GLY A 281 37.11 -11.55 7.64
CA GLY A 281 38.31 -10.72 7.55
C GLY A 281 38.26 -9.63 6.47
N ALA A 282 39.37 -8.90 6.31
CA ALA A 282 39.47 -7.81 5.34
C ALA A 282 39.64 -8.32 3.89
N PRO A 283 39.13 -7.60 2.87
CA PRO A 283 38.59 -6.24 2.91
C PRO A 283 37.15 -6.15 3.47
N VAL A 284 36.90 -5.14 4.31
CA VAL A 284 35.58 -4.88 4.93
C VAL A 284 35.09 -3.45 4.72
N VAL A 285 33.77 -3.27 4.68
CA VAL A 285 33.12 -1.95 4.73
C VAL A 285 32.57 -1.70 6.12
N ILE A 286 33.08 -0.66 6.78
CA ILE A 286 32.66 -0.22 8.11
C ILE A 286 31.69 0.96 7.98
N LYS A 287 30.54 0.89 8.65
CA LYS A 287 29.42 1.82 8.52
C LYS A 287 28.94 2.28 9.89
N LEU A 288 28.90 3.59 10.12
CA LEU A 288 28.16 4.17 11.24
C LEU A 288 26.65 3.94 11.04
N LEU A 289 25.96 3.49 12.09
CA LEU A 289 24.51 3.36 12.07
C LEU A 289 23.83 4.73 12.10
N GLU A 290 24.43 5.68 12.80
CA GLU A 290 24.02 7.07 12.92
C GLU A 290 24.52 7.92 11.73
N GLY A 291 23.76 8.94 11.35
CA GLY A 291 24.07 9.82 10.21
C GLY A 291 23.35 9.50 8.90
N THR A 292 23.58 10.32 7.87
CA THR A 292 22.92 10.23 6.56
C THR A 292 23.91 10.52 5.41
N GLN A 293 23.51 10.24 4.17
CA GLN A 293 24.26 10.53 2.92
C GLN A 293 25.66 9.87 2.78
N GLY A 294 25.99 8.85 3.57
CA GLY A 294 27.24 8.10 3.42
C GLY A 294 28.46 8.70 4.12
N ILE A 295 28.26 9.75 4.93
CA ILE A 295 29.20 10.13 5.99
C ILE A 295 29.28 8.96 6.97
N GLY A 296 30.50 8.53 7.34
CA GLY A 296 30.71 7.36 8.20
C GLY A 296 30.62 6.01 7.47
N VAL A 297 30.88 5.95 6.15
CA VAL A 297 31.08 4.70 5.41
C VAL A 297 32.51 4.65 4.88
N VAL A 298 33.29 3.67 5.33
CA VAL A 298 34.73 3.51 5.08
C VAL A 298 34.99 2.10 4.54
N LEU A 299 35.84 1.99 3.51
CA LEU A 299 36.42 0.71 3.08
C LEU A 299 37.78 0.54 3.77
N ALA A 300 37.99 -0.59 4.42
CA ALA A 300 39.26 -0.97 5.03
C ALA A 300 39.80 -2.21 4.30
N GLU A 301 40.84 -2.00 3.49
CA GLU A 301 41.43 -3.04 2.65
C GLU A 301 42.27 -4.06 3.42
N THR A 302 42.77 -3.70 4.60
CA THR A 302 43.60 -4.55 5.45
C THR A 302 43.00 -4.68 6.85
N ARG A 303 43.31 -5.79 7.54
CA ARG A 303 42.82 -6.04 8.91
C ARG A 303 43.24 -4.92 9.88
N LYS A 304 44.50 -4.48 9.82
CA LYS A 304 45.00 -3.37 10.65
C LYS A 304 44.24 -2.07 10.41
N ALA A 305 43.96 -1.73 9.15
CA ALA A 305 43.14 -0.55 8.84
C ALA A 305 41.71 -0.68 9.37
N ALA A 306 41.13 -1.88 9.33
CA ALA A 306 39.80 -2.14 9.86
C ALA A 306 39.77 -2.00 11.40
N GLU A 307 40.75 -2.60 12.09
CA GLU A 307 40.95 -2.48 13.55
C GLU A 307 41.03 -1.00 13.96
N SER A 308 41.92 -0.20 13.35
CA SER A 308 42.09 1.23 13.68
C SER A 308 40.83 2.08 13.40
N VAL A 309 40.07 1.80 12.34
CA VAL A 309 38.81 2.52 12.04
C VAL A 309 37.72 2.16 13.04
N ILE A 310 37.63 0.88 13.44
CA ILE A 310 36.67 0.41 14.45
C ILE A 310 36.97 1.05 15.82
N GLU A 311 38.22 1.04 16.25
CA GLU A 311 38.67 1.69 17.50
C GLU A 311 38.37 3.19 17.52
N ALA A 312 38.67 3.90 16.41
CA ALA A 312 38.37 5.31 16.28
C ALA A 312 36.85 5.61 16.40
N PHE A 313 36.00 4.77 15.80
CA PHE A 313 34.54 4.91 15.93
C PHE A 313 34.00 4.54 17.32
N MET A 314 34.64 3.61 18.05
CA MET A 314 34.28 3.34 19.46
C MET A 314 34.55 4.53 20.38
N GLY A 315 35.61 5.31 20.12
CA GLY A 315 35.90 6.55 20.83
C GLY A 315 34.75 7.58 20.73
N LEU A 316 34.00 7.55 19.63
CA LEU A 316 32.82 8.39 19.40
C LEU A 316 31.53 7.85 20.04
N LYS A 317 31.58 6.68 20.71
CA LYS A 317 30.42 5.98 21.31
C LYS A 317 29.30 5.65 20.31
N ALA A 318 29.62 5.58 19.01
CA ALA A 318 28.66 5.33 17.94
C ALA A 318 28.52 3.83 17.65
N ASN A 319 27.32 3.40 17.26
CA ASN A 319 27.09 2.01 16.85
C ASN A 319 27.62 1.75 15.43
N ILE A 320 28.32 0.64 15.25
CA ILE A 320 28.96 0.25 13.98
C ILE A 320 28.35 -1.01 13.37
N MET A 321 28.40 -1.07 12.04
CA MET A 321 28.15 -2.25 11.23
C MET A 321 29.41 -2.52 10.41
N VAL A 322 29.89 -3.75 10.42
CA VAL A 322 31.02 -4.21 9.60
C VAL A 322 30.46 -5.22 8.60
N GLN A 323 30.79 -5.09 7.32
CA GLN A 323 30.34 -6.00 6.27
C GLN A 323 31.51 -6.45 5.41
N GLU A 324 31.44 -7.65 4.86
CA GLU A 324 32.34 -8.06 3.77
C GLU A 324 32.28 -7.06 2.60
N PHE A 325 33.39 -6.91 1.87
CA PHE A 325 33.44 -6.08 0.67
C PHE A 325 33.17 -6.88 -0.60
N ILE A 326 32.01 -6.65 -1.20
CA ILE A 326 31.57 -7.24 -2.48
C ILE A 326 32.35 -6.60 -3.65
N LYS A 327 33.57 -7.09 -3.88
CA LYS A 327 34.51 -6.55 -4.88
C LYS A 327 34.03 -6.71 -6.33
N GLU A 328 33.34 -7.82 -6.62
CA GLU A 328 32.76 -8.16 -7.92
C GLU A 328 31.66 -7.18 -8.36
N ALA A 329 31.09 -6.40 -7.44
CA ALA A 329 30.14 -5.34 -7.78
C ALA A 329 30.79 -4.18 -8.54
N GLY A 330 32.13 -4.04 -8.54
CA GLY A 330 32.85 -3.06 -9.36
C GLY A 330 32.45 -1.61 -9.09
N GLY A 331 32.14 -1.27 -7.83
CA GLY A 331 31.64 0.06 -7.45
C GLY A 331 30.23 0.38 -7.94
N ALA A 332 29.45 -0.63 -8.36
CA ALA A 332 28.08 -0.46 -8.83
C ALA A 332 27.03 -0.98 -7.83
N ASP A 333 25.80 -0.47 -7.93
CA ASP A 333 24.62 -1.13 -7.36
C ASP A 333 23.40 -1.05 -8.29
N ILE A 334 22.45 -1.95 -8.04
CA ILE A 334 21.14 -1.94 -8.68
C ILE A 334 20.12 -1.36 -7.71
N ARG A 335 19.44 -0.27 -8.10
CA ARG A 335 18.29 0.26 -7.37
C ARG A 335 16.99 -0.10 -8.09
N CYS A 336 16.23 -1.00 -7.49
CA CYS A 336 14.86 -1.33 -7.89
C CYS A 336 13.86 -0.40 -7.19
N PHE A 337 12.85 0.07 -7.93
CA PHE A 337 11.69 0.76 -7.39
C PHE A 337 10.52 -0.21 -7.32
N VAL A 338 9.94 -0.41 -6.14
CA VAL A 338 8.87 -1.38 -5.88
C VAL A 338 7.60 -0.66 -5.48
N ILE A 339 6.47 -1.05 -6.08
CA ILE A 339 5.12 -0.64 -5.65
C ILE A 339 4.27 -1.91 -5.49
N GLY A 340 3.75 -2.12 -4.28
CA GLY A 340 3.03 -3.34 -3.94
C GLY A 340 3.93 -4.57 -4.06
N ASP A 341 3.54 -5.48 -4.94
CA ASP A 341 4.20 -6.77 -5.24
C ASP A 341 5.16 -6.71 -6.45
N LYS A 342 5.32 -5.54 -7.10
CA LYS A 342 6.02 -5.42 -8.40
C LYS A 342 7.17 -4.44 -8.38
N VAL A 343 8.28 -4.84 -8.99
CA VAL A 343 9.33 -3.93 -9.46
C VAL A 343 8.77 -3.16 -10.66
N ILE A 344 8.71 -1.84 -10.56
CA ILE A 344 8.14 -0.95 -11.60
C ILE A 344 9.19 -0.25 -12.47
N ALA A 345 10.44 -0.21 -12.00
CA ALA A 345 11.60 0.35 -12.70
C ALA A 345 12.88 -0.10 -11.98
N ALA A 346 14.00 -0.18 -12.70
CA ALA A 346 15.31 -0.37 -12.11
C ALA A 346 16.32 0.66 -12.67
N MET A 347 17.44 0.82 -11.97
CA MET A 347 18.61 1.48 -12.53
C MET A 347 19.90 0.90 -11.97
N LYS A 348 20.93 0.78 -12.82
CA LYS A 348 22.31 0.58 -12.38
C LYS A 348 22.89 1.96 -12.05
N ARG A 349 23.51 2.09 -10.87
CA ARG A 349 24.31 3.25 -10.48
C ARG A 349 25.78 2.85 -10.46
N GLN A 350 26.66 3.68 -11.01
CA GLN A 350 28.09 3.41 -11.13
C GLN A 350 28.88 4.46 -10.37
N GLY A 351 29.68 4.04 -9.39
CA GLY A 351 30.64 4.93 -8.70
C GLY A 351 31.70 5.45 -9.66
N ALA A 352 32.24 6.63 -9.37
CA ALA A 352 33.37 7.21 -10.09
C ALA A 352 34.63 6.34 -9.97
N GLU A 353 35.61 6.58 -10.84
CA GLU A 353 36.90 5.89 -10.78
C GLU A 353 37.55 6.07 -9.39
N GLY A 354 38.03 4.97 -8.79
CA GLY A 354 38.56 4.94 -7.43
C GLY A 354 37.53 5.03 -6.29
N GLU A 355 36.24 5.19 -6.57
CA GLU A 355 35.18 5.34 -5.55
C GLU A 355 34.24 4.12 -5.53
N PHE A 356 34.31 3.33 -4.45
CA PHE A 356 33.45 2.14 -4.28
C PHE A 356 31.96 2.49 -4.01
N ARG A 357 31.62 3.75 -3.77
CA ARG A 357 30.26 4.22 -3.43
C ARG A 357 29.53 4.84 -4.63
N SER A 358 28.59 4.09 -5.17
CA SER A 358 27.65 4.44 -6.27
C SER A 358 26.55 5.47 -5.94
N ASN A 359 26.75 6.37 -4.98
CA ASN A 359 25.71 7.33 -4.57
C ASN A 359 25.48 8.41 -5.64
N LEU A 360 24.22 8.57 -6.10
CA LEU A 360 23.79 9.47 -7.19
C LEU A 360 24.26 10.95 -7.12
N HIS A 361 24.69 11.43 -5.95
CA HIS A 361 25.34 12.74 -5.83
C HIS A 361 26.80 12.76 -6.31
N ARG A 362 27.35 11.61 -6.74
CA ARG A 362 28.74 11.35 -7.17
C ARG A 362 28.84 10.21 -8.21
N ALA A 363 27.73 9.84 -8.86
CA ALA A 363 27.62 8.60 -9.63
C ALA A 363 26.74 8.77 -10.86
N GLU A 364 27.10 8.10 -11.95
CA GLU A 364 26.28 7.99 -13.16
C GLU A 364 25.17 6.94 -12.96
N ALA A 365 24.07 7.07 -13.73
CA ALA A 365 22.90 6.20 -13.61
C ALA A 365 22.32 5.82 -14.98
N HIS A 366 22.16 4.52 -15.20
CA HIS A 366 21.49 3.97 -16.39
C HIS A 366 20.17 3.33 -15.98
N LEU A 367 19.06 3.77 -16.59
CA LEU A 367 17.71 3.26 -16.36
C LEU A 367 17.42 2.01 -17.20
N TRP A 368 16.67 1.07 -16.61
CA TRP A 368 16.24 -0.20 -17.21
C TRP A 368 14.76 -0.45 -16.89
#